data_AF-A0A813ITT2-F1
#
_entry.id   AF-A0A813ITT2-F1
#
_cell.length_a   1.000
_cell.length_b   1.000
_cell.length_c   1.000
_cell.angle_alpha   90.00
_cell.angle_beta   90.00
_cell.angle_gamma   90.00
#
_symmetry.space_group_name_H-M   'P 1'
#
loop_
_entity.id
_entity.type
_entity.pdbx_description
1 polymer ?
#
loop_
_entity_poly.entity_id
_entity_poly.type
_entity_poly.pdbx_seq_one_letter_code
_entity_poly.pdbx_strand_id
1 'polypeptide(L)'
;VAIISWHVTPNAHMPYSPTVPDQASARSLSSEGHGSSLDPRDHSLHFADGPLDSGGVYSDSGSDADGPPAAAWKCYVATLIVYLLLVGLGDLLAPPTRMGWVVLVALGLILVSGPLFSHCMNSTISAIVHKAIERFDKRHLGVDIDVGHITSHLGRGYVSVHNFVIHNPEGGVEPYDASAGIFCYPVSHRKCKSPYLLNARDVVIDVDVWMYIRSFGKRIEIENIVFRHVDLICEKTWSSSNIHEVLGYLEAKIQGGGKKEKKQQTELVLRRVVVEDVGLRVEAQMLGGFGMRVESSDIKYHDFATEVGECMANEVAR
;
A
#
# COMPACT_ATOMS: atom_id res chain seq x y z
N VAL A 1 27.18 -23.51 54.19
CA VAL A 1 28.02 -22.53 54.92
C VAL A 1 28.90 -21.86 53.87
N ALA A 2 28.73 -20.63 53.39
CA ALA A 2 27.89 -19.45 53.66
C ALA A 2 27.55 -18.84 52.28
N ILE A 3 26.31 -18.48 51.92
CA ILE A 3 25.53 -17.28 52.31
C ILE A 3 26.35 -15.99 52.16
N ILE A 4 26.17 -15.28 51.05
CA ILE A 4 26.44 -13.85 50.97
C ILE A 4 25.11 -13.15 50.66
N SER A 5 24.70 -12.40 51.67
CA SER A 5 23.46 -11.65 51.82
C SER A 5 23.49 -10.36 50.98
N TRP A 6 22.41 -10.07 50.28
CA TRP A 6 22.09 -8.74 49.77
C TRP A 6 21.02 -8.12 50.67
N HIS A 7 21.38 -7.06 51.39
CA HIS A 7 20.43 -6.16 52.04
C HIS A 7 20.96 -4.73 51.94
N VAL A 8 20.36 -3.93 51.05
CA VAL A 8 20.12 -2.50 51.27
C VAL A 8 18.82 -2.11 50.53
N THR A 9 17.77 -1.92 51.31
CA THR A 9 16.65 -0.98 51.09
C THR A 9 16.42 -0.32 52.48
N PRO A 10 15.80 0.87 52.64
CA PRO A 10 14.63 1.31 51.87
C PRO A 10 14.39 2.83 51.70
N ASN A 11 13.27 3.11 51.01
CA ASN A 11 12.36 4.26 51.17
C ASN A 11 12.73 5.62 50.54
N ALA A 12 12.07 5.90 49.41
CA ALA A 12 11.39 7.18 49.21
C ALA A 12 9.93 6.91 48.80
N HIS A 13 9.03 7.43 49.61
CA HIS A 13 7.58 7.34 49.51
C HIS A 13 7.02 7.96 48.22
N MET A 14 6.09 7.26 47.56
CA MET A 14 5.06 7.87 46.72
C MET A 14 3.68 7.38 47.20
N PRO A 15 2.72 8.28 47.50
CA PRO A 15 1.36 7.87 47.80
C PRO A 15 0.54 7.69 46.51
N TYR A 16 0.13 6.45 46.25
CA TYR A 16 -1.05 6.15 45.42
C TYR A 16 -2.31 6.34 46.28
N SER A 17 -3.30 7.04 45.75
CA SER A 17 -4.67 7.10 46.26
C SER A 17 -5.63 6.69 45.14
N PRO A 18 -6.41 5.61 45.28
CA PRO A 18 -7.52 5.32 44.40
C PRO A 18 -8.84 5.65 45.09
N THR A 19 -9.51 6.71 44.65
CA THR A 19 -10.94 6.91 44.91
C THR A 19 -11.74 6.29 43.77
N VAL A 20 -12.33 5.14 44.07
CA VAL A 20 -13.46 4.54 43.35
C VAL A 20 -14.71 5.36 43.65
N PRO A 21 -15.57 5.66 42.66
CA PRO A 21 -17.00 5.83 42.92
C PRO A 21 -17.81 4.69 42.32
N ASP A 22 -18.58 4.10 43.23
CA ASP A 22 -19.75 3.25 43.14
C ASP A 22 -20.37 2.91 41.77
N GLN A 23 -20.58 1.60 41.60
CA GLN A 23 -21.61 1.01 40.75
C GLN A 23 -22.99 1.26 41.35
N ALA A 24 -23.87 1.90 40.59
CA ALA A 24 -25.32 1.63 40.64
C ALA A 24 -26.00 2.20 39.39
N SER A 25 -26.37 1.32 38.44
CA SER A 25 -27.68 1.33 37.77
C SER A 25 -27.68 0.33 36.62
N ALA A 26 -28.31 -0.81 36.87
CA ALA A 26 -28.77 -1.73 35.85
C ALA A 26 -29.81 -1.01 34.96
N ARG A 27 -29.56 -0.96 33.65
CA ARG A 27 -30.59 -0.80 32.63
C ARG A 27 -30.47 -1.95 31.64
N SER A 28 -31.40 -2.88 31.78
CA SER A 28 -31.82 -3.81 30.74
C SER A 28 -32.26 -3.01 29.51
N LEU A 29 -31.53 -3.13 28.41
CA LEU A 29 -32.01 -2.74 27.09
C LEU A 29 -32.02 -3.98 26.19
N SER A 30 -33.25 -4.30 25.83
CA SER A 30 -33.71 -5.29 24.88
C SER A 30 -32.95 -5.25 23.57
N SER A 31 -32.63 -6.44 23.06
CA SER A 31 -32.22 -6.67 21.69
C SER A 31 -33.38 -6.32 20.73
N GLU A 32 -33.30 -5.17 20.08
CA GLU A 32 -34.05 -4.94 18.84
C GLU A 32 -33.10 -5.19 17.67
N GLY A 33 -33.47 -6.18 16.85
CA GLY A 33 -32.74 -6.56 15.66
C GLY A 33 -32.70 -5.42 14.65
N HIS A 34 -31.50 -4.96 14.35
CA HIS A 34 -31.25 -4.12 13.19
C HIS A 34 -31.19 -5.02 11.96
N GLY A 35 -32.24 -4.93 11.15
CA GLY A 35 -32.24 -5.44 9.79
C GLY A 35 -31.17 -4.73 8.99
N SER A 36 -30.23 -5.51 8.46
CA SER A 36 -29.22 -5.08 7.51
C SER A 36 -29.90 -4.54 6.25
N SER A 37 -29.95 -3.21 6.16
CA SER A 37 -30.16 -2.50 4.91
C SER A 37 -29.00 -2.87 3.97
N LEU A 38 -29.29 -3.71 2.98
CA LEU A 38 -28.39 -4.02 1.87
C LEU A 38 -27.99 -2.70 1.19
N ASP A 39 -26.72 -2.32 1.30
CA ASP A 39 -26.14 -1.22 0.54
C ASP A 39 -26.06 -1.67 -0.94
N PRO A 40 -26.77 -1.02 -1.88
CA PRO A 40 -26.76 -1.40 -3.29
C PRO A 40 -25.40 -1.16 -3.99
N ARG A 41 -24.36 -0.74 -3.25
CA ARG A 41 -22.98 -0.57 -3.75
C ARG A 41 -22.00 -1.64 -3.28
N ASP A 42 -22.47 -2.71 -2.64
CA ASP A 42 -21.63 -3.88 -2.35
C ASP A 42 -21.33 -4.63 -3.66
N HIS A 43 -20.45 -4.04 -4.48
CA HIS A 43 -19.67 -4.72 -5.49
C HIS A 43 -18.71 -5.64 -4.73
N SER A 44 -19.27 -6.70 -4.14
CA SER A 44 -18.54 -7.90 -3.81
C SER A 44 -17.94 -8.37 -5.13
N LEU A 45 -16.72 -7.90 -5.39
CA LEU A 45 -15.84 -8.39 -6.41
C LEU A 45 -15.61 -9.86 -6.05
N HIS A 46 -16.53 -10.72 -6.47
CA HIS A 46 -16.26 -12.11 -6.75
C HIS A 46 -15.22 -12.09 -7.86
N PHE A 47 -13.96 -11.85 -7.46
CA PHE A 47 -12.80 -12.24 -8.24
C PHE A 47 -12.97 -13.74 -8.39
N ALA A 48 -13.43 -14.15 -9.57
CA ALA A 48 -13.43 -15.55 -9.93
C ALA A 48 -11.99 -16.02 -9.70
N ASP A 49 -11.81 -16.93 -8.74
CA ASP A 49 -10.60 -17.70 -8.53
C ASP A 49 -10.39 -18.57 -9.79
N GLY A 50 -10.01 -17.93 -10.88
CA GLY A 50 -9.57 -18.59 -12.09
C GLY A 50 -8.25 -19.29 -11.77
N PRO A 51 -8.03 -20.52 -12.26
CA PRO A 51 -6.78 -21.23 -12.04
C PRO A 51 -5.62 -20.37 -12.57
N LEU A 52 -4.76 -19.93 -11.64
CA LEU A 52 -3.52 -19.24 -11.93
C LEU A 52 -2.61 -20.22 -12.68
N ASP A 53 -2.46 -19.97 -13.98
CA ASP A 53 -1.63 -20.76 -14.88
C ASP A 53 -0.15 -20.59 -14.51
N SER A 54 0.35 -21.51 -13.69
CA SER A 54 1.73 -21.54 -13.21
C SER A 54 2.64 -22.11 -14.29
N GLY A 55 3.09 -21.28 -15.24
CA GLY A 55 3.90 -21.81 -16.35
C GLY A 55 4.52 -20.81 -17.31
N GLY A 56 4.83 -19.59 -16.87
CA GLY A 56 5.55 -18.61 -17.69
C GLY A 56 6.99 -18.42 -17.20
N VAL A 57 7.94 -19.21 -17.72
CA VAL A 57 9.36 -18.84 -17.66
C VAL A 57 9.52 -17.60 -18.53
N TYR A 58 9.67 -16.42 -17.92
CA TYR A 58 9.93 -15.19 -18.66
C TYR A 58 11.30 -14.61 -18.32
N SER A 59 12.02 -14.36 -19.41
CA SER A 59 13.39 -13.89 -19.45
C SER A 59 13.50 -12.49 -18.87
N ASP A 60 14.44 -12.36 -17.95
CA ASP A 60 14.97 -11.13 -17.40
C ASP A 60 15.49 -10.23 -18.54
N SER A 61 14.63 -9.32 -19.01
CA SER A 61 15.01 -8.30 -19.99
C SER A 61 15.33 -7.02 -19.24
N GLY A 62 16.60 -6.88 -18.84
CA GLY A 62 17.16 -5.63 -18.33
C GLY A 62 16.87 -4.49 -19.30
N SER A 63 16.04 -3.53 -18.85
CA SER A 63 15.60 -2.38 -19.63
C SER A 63 16.25 -1.10 -19.11
N ASP A 64 17.56 -0.98 -19.32
CA ASP A 64 18.22 0.31 -19.39
C ASP A 64 18.24 0.77 -20.85
N ALA A 65 17.19 1.46 -21.30
CA ALA A 65 17.26 2.35 -22.46
C ALA A 65 16.00 3.23 -22.58
N ASP A 66 16.17 4.51 -22.25
CA ASP A 66 15.24 5.62 -22.41
C ASP A 66 14.80 5.83 -23.87
N GLY A 67 13.76 5.13 -24.30
CA GLY A 67 13.02 5.43 -25.52
C GLY A 67 11.56 5.02 -25.41
N PRO A 68 10.60 5.80 -25.95
CA PRO A 68 9.22 5.37 -25.98
C PRO A 68 9.14 4.01 -26.71
N PRO A 69 8.47 3.00 -26.12
CA PRO A 69 8.50 1.64 -26.65
C PRO A 69 8.00 1.66 -28.09
N ALA A 70 8.73 1.00 -28.99
CA ALA A 70 8.38 0.86 -30.41
C ALA A 70 6.99 0.20 -30.65
N ALA A 71 6.29 -0.20 -29.60
CA ALA A 71 4.88 -0.60 -29.63
C ALA A 71 3.92 0.60 -29.69
N ALA A 72 4.23 1.72 -29.02
CA ALA A 72 3.35 2.89 -28.95
C ALA A 72 3.15 3.56 -30.32
N TRP A 73 4.21 3.63 -31.14
CA TRP A 73 4.12 4.23 -32.49
C TRP A 73 3.22 3.41 -33.42
N LYS A 74 3.19 2.08 -33.26
CA LYS A 74 2.33 1.19 -34.06
C LYS A 74 0.86 1.42 -33.76
N CYS A 75 0.50 1.59 -32.48
CA CYS A 75 -0.86 1.99 -32.10
C CYS A 75 -1.22 3.35 -32.69
N TYR A 76 -0.32 4.34 -32.58
CA TYR A 76 -0.55 5.70 -33.10
C TYR A 76 -0.86 5.70 -34.61
N VAL A 77 -0.04 4.98 -35.39
CA VAL A 77 -0.23 4.85 -36.84
C VAL A 77 -1.52 4.13 -37.19
N ALA A 78 -1.89 3.06 -36.47
CA ALA A 78 -3.14 2.35 -36.69
C ALA A 78 -4.36 3.25 -36.44
N THR A 79 -4.39 4.00 -35.33
CA THR A 79 -5.46 4.96 -35.05
C THR A 79 -5.52 6.11 -36.07
N LEU A 80 -4.36 6.61 -36.51
CA LEU A 80 -4.30 7.64 -37.54
C LEU A 80 -4.87 7.15 -38.88
N ILE A 81 -4.56 5.91 -39.27
CA ILE A 81 -5.12 5.28 -40.47
C ILE A 81 -6.65 5.16 -40.37
N VAL A 82 -7.18 4.71 -39.22
CA VAL A 82 -8.64 4.63 -39.01
C VAL A 82 -9.30 6.01 -39.06
N TYR A 83 -8.67 7.04 -38.47
CA TYR A 83 -9.16 8.42 -38.56
C TYR A 83 -9.23 8.91 -40.01
N LEU A 84 -8.16 8.71 -40.78
CA LEU A 84 -8.09 9.11 -42.18
C LEU A 84 -9.11 8.36 -43.04
N LEU A 85 -9.35 7.07 -42.76
CA LEU A 85 -10.39 6.27 -43.43
C LEU A 85 -11.80 6.78 -43.10
N LEU A 86 -12.08 7.15 -41.85
CA LEU A 86 -13.38 7.70 -41.44
C LEU A 86 -13.64 9.07 -42.05
N VAL A 87 -12.62 9.93 -42.12
CA VAL A 87 -12.71 11.24 -42.79
C VAL A 87 -12.93 11.06 -44.28
N GLY A 88 -12.18 10.17 -44.94
CA GLY A 88 -12.30 9.90 -46.37
C GLY A 88 -13.61 9.22 -46.78
N LEU A 89 -14.19 8.36 -45.94
CA LEU A 89 -15.52 7.77 -46.20
C LEU A 89 -16.66 8.79 -46.04
N GLY A 90 -16.48 9.81 -45.19
CA GLY A 90 -17.46 10.88 -44.99
C GLY A 90 -17.74 11.68 -46.27
N ASP A 91 -16.74 11.85 -47.13
CA ASP A 91 -16.88 12.50 -48.44
C ASP A 91 -17.66 11.65 -49.45
N LEU A 92 -17.73 10.33 -49.26
CA LEU A 92 -18.37 9.40 -50.19
C LEU A 92 -19.88 9.18 -49.90
N LEU A 93 -20.33 9.50 -48.69
CA LEU A 93 -21.69 9.24 -48.20
C LEU A 93 -22.45 10.55 -47.92
N ALA A 94 -22.98 11.18 -48.99
CA ALA A 94 -24.06 12.19 -49.00
C ALA A 94 -23.73 13.64 -48.52
N PRO A 95 -24.45 14.68 -49.05
CA PRO A 95 -24.13 16.08 -48.82
C PRO A 95 -24.44 16.50 -47.37
N PRO A 96 -23.42 16.93 -46.59
CA PRO A 96 -23.60 17.17 -45.17
C PRO A 96 -24.09 18.59 -44.93
N THR A 97 -25.12 18.71 -44.11
CA THR A 97 -25.32 19.94 -43.34
C THR A 97 -24.07 20.15 -42.47
N ARG A 98 -23.62 21.39 -42.28
CA ARG A 98 -22.38 21.71 -41.54
C ARG A 98 -22.31 21.03 -40.15
N MET A 99 -23.46 20.73 -39.54
CA MET A 99 -23.57 19.99 -38.27
C MET A 99 -23.10 18.52 -38.37
N GLY A 100 -23.34 17.83 -39.48
CA GLY A 100 -22.96 16.42 -39.65
C GLY A 100 -21.45 16.19 -39.57
N TRP A 101 -20.68 17.08 -40.20
CA TRP A 101 -19.20 17.04 -40.13
C TRP A 101 -18.67 17.27 -38.72
N VAL A 102 -19.25 18.22 -37.97
CA VAL A 102 -18.80 18.50 -36.61
C VAL A 102 -18.99 17.27 -35.72
N VAL A 103 -20.13 16.59 -35.84
CA VAL A 103 -20.41 15.37 -35.08
C VAL A 103 -19.47 14.23 -35.48
N LEU A 104 -19.24 14.01 -36.78
CA LEU A 104 -18.33 12.97 -37.27
C LEU A 104 -16.89 13.19 -36.81
N VAL A 105 -16.40 14.43 -36.89
CA VAL A 105 -15.04 14.79 -36.42
C VAL A 105 -14.93 14.60 -34.91
N ALA A 106 -15.92 15.05 -34.14
CA ALA A 106 -15.92 14.85 -32.68
C ALA A 106 -15.93 13.36 -32.32
N LEU A 107 -16.75 12.54 -32.99
CA LEU A 107 -16.80 11.09 -32.77
C LEU A 107 -15.47 10.43 -33.14
N GLY A 108 -14.88 10.81 -34.28
CA GLY A 108 -13.58 10.33 -34.73
C GLY A 108 -12.48 10.67 -33.73
N LEU A 109 -12.47 11.90 -33.19
CA LEU A 109 -11.54 12.30 -32.16
C LEU A 109 -11.71 11.50 -30.87
N ILE A 110 -12.93 11.24 -30.42
CA ILE A 110 -13.19 10.43 -29.21
C ILE A 110 -12.73 8.98 -29.42
N LEU A 111 -13.06 8.38 -30.57
CA LEU A 111 -12.69 6.99 -30.89
C LEU A 111 -11.18 6.80 -31.01
N VAL A 112 -10.46 7.83 -31.46
CA VAL A 112 -9.00 7.80 -31.61
C VAL A 112 -8.30 8.15 -30.31
N SER A 113 -8.72 9.22 -29.64
CA SER A 113 -8.07 9.72 -28.42
C SER A 113 -8.32 8.81 -27.22
N GLY A 114 -9.49 8.15 -27.12
CA GLY A 114 -9.84 7.28 -25.99
C GLY A 114 -8.85 6.12 -25.78
N PRO A 115 -8.62 5.26 -26.78
CA PRO A 115 -7.67 4.16 -26.68
C PRO A 115 -6.22 4.63 -26.45
N LEU A 116 -5.81 5.71 -27.13
CA LEU A 116 -4.47 6.30 -26.95
C LEU A 116 -4.29 6.81 -25.51
N PHE A 117 -5.28 7.53 -25.00
CA PHE A 117 -5.28 8.04 -23.64
C PHE A 117 -5.23 6.89 -22.63
N SER A 118 -6.06 5.86 -22.82
CA SER A 118 -6.07 4.67 -21.95
C SER A 118 -4.72 3.95 -21.93
N HIS A 119 -4.10 3.74 -23.10
CA HIS A 119 -2.79 3.10 -23.20
C HIS A 119 -1.69 3.94 -22.52
N CYS A 120 -1.66 5.25 -22.80
CA CYS A 120 -0.71 6.18 -22.18
C CYS A 120 -0.87 6.24 -20.66
N MET A 121 -2.10 6.30 -20.17
CA MET A 121 -2.39 6.27 -18.74
C MET A 121 -1.93 4.95 -18.10
N ASN A 122 -2.14 3.81 -18.75
CA ASN A 122 -1.73 2.51 -18.21
C ASN A 122 -0.21 2.44 -18.00
N SER A 123 0.54 2.89 -19.00
CA SER A 123 2.00 2.95 -18.90
C SER A 123 2.49 3.97 -17.88
N THR A 124 1.77 5.09 -17.72
CA THR A 124 2.19 6.15 -16.80
C THR A 124 1.92 5.76 -15.36
N ILE A 125 0.76 5.16 -15.06
CA ILE A 125 0.40 4.76 -13.70
C ILE A 125 1.26 3.59 -13.25
N SER A 126 1.54 2.59 -14.08
CA SER A 126 2.43 1.49 -13.70
C SER A 126 3.83 1.99 -13.35
N ALA A 127 4.40 2.90 -14.15
CA ALA A 127 5.69 3.50 -13.89
C ALA A 127 5.69 4.40 -12.64
N ILE A 128 4.59 5.12 -12.38
CA ILE A 128 4.45 5.94 -11.16
C ILE A 128 4.37 5.05 -9.93
N VAL A 129 3.57 3.99 -9.96
CA VAL A 129 3.42 3.04 -8.84
C VAL A 129 4.77 2.38 -8.54
N HIS A 130 5.47 1.91 -9.56
CA HIS A 130 6.82 1.34 -9.40
C HIS A 130 7.78 2.31 -8.72
N LYS A 131 7.90 3.53 -9.26
CA LYS A 131 8.76 4.58 -8.70
C LYS A 131 8.31 5.04 -7.32
N ALA A 132 7.01 5.00 -7.02
CA ALA A 132 6.48 5.37 -5.73
C ALA A 132 6.87 4.34 -4.68
N ILE A 133 6.74 3.04 -4.99
CA ILE A 133 7.15 1.96 -4.09
C ILE A 133 8.66 1.97 -3.88
N GLU A 134 9.46 2.08 -4.95
CA GLU A 134 10.93 2.19 -4.86
C GLU A 134 11.39 3.40 -4.04
N ARG A 135 10.65 4.52 -4.09
CA ARG A 135 10.98 5.72 -3.30
C ARG A 135 10.58 5.60 -1.84
N PHE A 136 9.56 4.80 -1.54
CA PHE A 136 9.05 4.60 -0.19
C PHE A 136 9.97 3.71 0.65
N ASP A 137 10.85 2.96 -0.01
CA ASP A 137 11.76 1.95 0.51
C ASP A 137 12.66 2.38 1.71
N LYS A 138 13.98 2.49 1.49
CA LYS A 138 14.94 2.92 2.54
C LYS A 138 14.60 4.27 3.15
N ARG A 139 13.95 5.16 2.38
CA ARG A 139 13.73 6.53 2.83
C ARG A 139 12.63 6.61 3.88
N HIS A 140 11.60 5.77 3.83
CA HIS A 140 10.44 5.88 4.73
C HIS A 140 10.25 4.72 5.66
N LEU A 141 10.50 3.49 5.23
CA LEU A 141 10.44 2.36 6.13
C LEU A 141 11.78 2.05 6.81
N GLY A 142 12.88 2.54 6.23
CA GLY A 142 14.23 2.22 6.73
C GLY A 142 14.63 0.76 6.46
N VAL A 143 13.87 0.07 5.61
CA VAL A 143 14.07 -1.31 5.20
C VAL A 143 13.84 -1.42 3.70
N ASP A 144 14.44 -2.44 3.09
CA ASP A 144 14.38 -2.71 1.65
C ASP A 144 13.05 -3.39 1.30
N ILE A 145 12.42 -3.01 0.21
CA ILE A 145 11.15 -3.51 -0.30
C ILE A 145 11.43 -4.04 -1.71
N ASP A 146 11.35 -5.35 -1.84
CA ASP A 146 11.39 -6.02 -3.13
C ASP A 146 9.96 -6.17 -3.67
N VAL A 147 9.76 -5.62 -4.85
CA VAL A 147 8.50 -5.72 -5.58
C VAL A 147 8.71 -6.64 -6.77
N GLY A 148 7.98 -7.75 -6.82
CA GLY A 148 7.98 -8.62 -7.99
C GLY A 148 7.21 -8.02 -9.17
N HIS A 149 6.25 -8.77 -9.68
CA HIS A 149 5.57 -8.41 -10.92
C HIS A 149 4.37 -7.50 -10.64
N ILE A 150 4.32 -6.32 -11.29
CA ILE A 150 3.20 -5.39 -11.20
C ILE A 150 2.34 -5.50 -12.46
N THR A 151 1.06 -5.83 -12.29
CA THR A 151 0.04 -5.77 -13.34
C THR A 151 -0.93 -4.62 -13.06
N SER A 152 -1.14 -3.75 -14.06
CA SER A 152 -2.12 -2.67 -13.95
C SER A 152 -3.31 -2.93 -14.86
N HIS A 153 -4.51 -2.86 -14.28
CA HIS A 153 -5.78 -2.99 -14.97
C HIS A 153 -6.59 -1.71 -14.83
N LEU A 154 -6.06 -0.60 -15.36
CA LEU A 154 -6.71 0.72 -15.23
C LEU A 154 -8.15 0.76 -15.77
N GLY A 155 -8.46 -0.01 -16.80
CA GLY A 155 -9.84 -0.11 -17.31
C GLY A 155 -10.83 -0.66 -16.26
N ARG A 156 -10.33 -1.33 -15.23
CA ARG A 156 -11.08 -1.84 -14.08
C ARG A 156 -10.75 -1.13 -12.77
N GLY A 157 -9.84 -0.15 -12.78
CA GLY A 157 -9.49 0.62 -11.60
C GLY A 157 -8.42 0.04 -10.68
N TYR A 158 -7.90 -1.17 -10.88
CA TYR A 158 -6.98 -1.78 -9.91
C TYR A 158 -5.57 -2.06 -10.45
N VAL A 159 -4.63 -2.17 -9.51
CA VAL A 159 -3.24 -2.60 -9.70
C VAL A 159 -2.99 -3.81 -8.83
N SER A 160 -2.41 -4.88 -9.39
CA SER A 160 -2.03 -6.07 -8.64
C SER A 160 -0.51 -6.20 -8.65
N VAL A 161 0.05 -6.40 -7.47
CA VAL A 161 1.48 -6.56 -7.21
C VAL A 161 1.69 -7.98 -6.70
N HIS A 162 2.55 -8.74 -7.37
CA HIS A 162 2.88 -10.11 -7.02
C HIS A 162 4.26 -10.18 -6.39
N ASN A 163 4.40 -11.03 -5.36
CA ASN A 163 5.61 -11.23 -4.58
C ASN A 163 6.13 -9.91 -3.98
N PHE A 164 5.33 -9.32 -3.09
CA PHE A 164 5.69 -8.12 -2.35
C PHE A 164 6.42 -8.50 -1.06
N VAL A 165 7.70 -8.19 -0.97
CA VAL A 165 8.57 -8.60 0.14
C VAL A 165 9.15 -7.36 0.81
N ILE A 166 8.95 -7.24 2.12
CA ILE A 166 9.61 -6.26 2.97
C ILE A 166 10.74 -6.98 3.70
N HIS A 167 11.98 -6.56 3.48
CA HIS A 167 13.15 -7.12 4.12
C HIS A 167 13.27 -6.69 5.58
N ASN A 168 14.10 -7.43 6.32
CA ASN A 168 14.50 -6.99 7.65
C ASN A 168 15.45 -5.80 7.54
N PRO A 169 15.44 -4.88 8.52
CA PRO A 169 16.41 -3.78 8.54
C PRO A 169 17.82 -4.34 8.50
N GLU A 170 18.64 -3.83 7.57
CA GLU A 170 20.06 -4.10 7.58
C GLU A 170 20.63 -3.44 8.85
N GLY A 171 21.20 -4.24 9.77
CA GLY A 171 21.62 -3.85 11.13
C GLY A 171 22.73 -2.81 11.23
N GLY A 172 22.75 -1.80 10.36
CA GLY A 172 23.72 -0.74 10.25
C GLY A 172 23.12 0.66 10.17
N VAL A 173 21.87 0.87 10.62
CA VAL A 173 21.38 2.24 10.81
C VAL A 173 22.34 2.91 11.79
N GLU A 174 23.14 3.86 11.29
CA GLU A 174 24.10 4.58 12.11
C GLU A 174 23.38 5.15 13.33
N PRO A 175 23.97 5.05 14.53
CA PRO A 175 23.38 5.58 15.74
C PRO A 175 23.20 7.09 15.56
N TYR A 176 21.95 7.47 15.31
CA TYR A 176 21.29 8.73 15.63
C TYR A 176 22.17 9.99 15.70
N ASP A 177 21.86 10.97 14.85
CA ASP A 177 22.37 12.34 14.98
C ASP A 177 21.81 12.98 16.26
N ALA A 178 22.66 13.05 17.29
CA ALA A 178 22.34 13.59 18.62
C ALA A 178 21.75 15.02 18.59
N SER A 179 21.85 15.74 17.47
CA SER A 179 21.27 17.08 17.30
C SER A 179 19.73 17.12 17.33
N ALA A 180 19.04 16.00 17.09
CA ALA A 180 17.57 15.96 17.04
C ALA A 180 16.88 15.67 18.40
N GLY A 181 17.63 15.39 19.47
CA GLY A 181 17.10 15.36 20.85
C GLY A 181 16.08 14.25 21.21
N ILE A 182 15.80 13.30 20.31
CA ILE A 182 14.95 12.13 20.56
C ILE A 182 15.84 10.97 21.02
N PHE A 183 15.49 10.36 22.16
CA PHE A 183 16.22 9.25 22.75
C PHE A 183 15.86 7.96 22.01
N CYS A 184 16.50 7.70 20.86
CA CYS A 184 16.34 6.44 20.16
C CYS A 184 17.18 5.36 20.87
N TYR A 185 16.54 4.24 21.23
CA TYR A 185 17.25 3.08 21.76
C TYR A 185 18.34 2.64 20.76
N PRO A 186 19.51 2.18 21.24
CA PRO A 186 20.55 1.68 20.35
C PRO A 186 19.96 0.54 19.51
N VAL A 187 19.82 0.79 18.20
CA VAL A 187 19.41 -0.23 17.23
C VAL A 187 20.39 -1.38 17.36
N SER A 188 19.88 -2.59 17.60
CA SER A 188 20.75 -3.74 17.73
C SER A 188 21.47 -3.94 16.40
N HIS A 189 22.80 -3.87 16.37
CA HIS A 189 23.61 -4.18 15.18
C HIS A 189 23.55 -5.67 14.77
N ARG A 190 22.51 -6.38 15.19
CA ARG A 190 22.40 -7.81 15.05
C ARG A 190 21.61 -8.11 13.79
N LYS A 191 22.28 -8.76 12.84
CA LYS A 191 21.65 -9.25 11.62
C LYS A 191 20.52 -10.21 11.98
N CYS A 192 19.29 -9.87 11.59
CA CYS A 192 18.15 -10.79 11.63
C CYS A 192 18.49 -12.01 10.76
N LYS A 193 18.12 -13.23 11.19
CA LYS A 193 18.43 -14.45 10.42
C LYS A 193 17.41 -14.66 9.31
N SER A 194 16.17 -14.24 9.54
CA SER A 194 15.08 -14.29 8.58
C SER A 194 15.37 -13.42 7.36
N PRO A 195 15.04 -13.89 6.16
CA PRO A 195 15.31 -13.15 4.91
C PRO A 195 14.39 -11.93 4.73
N TYR A 196 13.19 -11.95 5.33
CA TYR A 196 12.19 -10.89 5.24
C TYR A 196 11.43 -10.72 6.55
N LEU A 197 10.79 -9.57 6.69
CA LEU A 197 9.89 -9.20 7.77
C LEU A 197 8.44 -9.57 7.40
N LEU A 198 8.05 -9.22 6.18
CA LEU A 198 6.71 -9.42 5.62
C LEU A 198 6.85 -9.89 4.19
N ASN A 199 6.13 -10.94 3.83
CA ASN A 199 5.99 -11.39 2.45
C ASN A 199 4.50 -11.55 2.13
N ALA A 200 4.00 -10.77 1.18
CA ALA A 200 2.65 -10.91 0.65
C ALA A 200 2.73 -11.41 -0.78
N ARG A 201 2.08 -12.55 -1.06
CA ARG A 201 2.10 -13.12 -2.41
C ARG A 201 1.40 -12.21 -3.40
N ASP A 202 0.25 -11.69 -3.02
CA ASP A 202 -0.58 -10.85 -3.87
C ASP A 202 -1.07 -9.63 -3.09
N VAL A 203 -0.84 -8.45 -3.65
CA VAL A 203 -1.38 -7.18 -3.15
C VAL A 203 -2.22 -6.56 -4.25
N VAL A 204 -3.51 -6.37 -4.00
CA VAL A 204 -4.44 -5.75 -4.94
C VAL A 204 -4.81 -4.37 -4.41
N ILE A 205 -4.54 -3.35 -5.21
CA ILE A 205 -4.79 -1.94 -4.90
C ILE A 205 -5.87 -1.46 -5.86
N ASP A 206 -7.06 -1.22 -5.33
CA ASP A 206 -8.20 -0.68 -6.06
C ASP A 206 -8.21 0.84 -5.96
N VAL A 207 -8.11 1.51 -7.10
CA VAL A 207 -7.96 2.96 -7.23
C VAL A 207 -9.19 3.53 -7.92
N ASP A 208 -9.78 4.58 -7.34
CA ASP A 208 -10.85 5.32 -8.00
C ASP A 208 -10.25 6.20 -9.13
N VAL A 209 -10.09 5.58 -10.29
CA VAL A 209 -9.58 6.22 -11.51
C VAL A 209 -10.49 7.37 -11.94
N TRP A 210 -11.79 7.29 -11.69
CA TRP A 210 -12.73 8.35 -12.05
C TRP A 210 -12.51 9.59 -11.20
N MET A 211 -12.34 9.42 -9.88
CA MET A 211 -11.98 10.50 -8.96
C MET A 211 -10.62 11.11 -9.30
N TYR A 212 -9.65 10.29 -9.68
CA TYR A 212 -8.34 10.75 -10.14
C TYR A 212 -8.43 11.63 -11.40
N ILE A 213 -9.18 11.19 -12.42
CA ILE A 213 -9.39 11.95 -13.65
C ILE A 213 -10.14 13.26 -13.36
N ARG A 214 -11.23 13.19 -12.59
CA ARG A 214 -12.07 14.35 -12.25
C ARG A 214 -11.31 15.38 -11.41
N SER A 215 -10.38 14.95 -10.57
CA SER A 215 -9.52 15.84 -9.77
C SER A 215 -8.34 16.41 -10.57
N PHE A 216 -8.19 16.04 -11.85
CA PHE A 216 -7.02 16.35 -12.68
C PHE A 216 -5.71 15.91 -12.03
N GLY A 217 -5.71 14.72 -11.43
CA GLY A 217 -4.54 14.12 -10.78
C GLY A 217 -4.12 14.76 -9.45
N LYS A 218 -4.96 15.63 -8.88
CA LYS A 218 -4.69 16.27 -7.58
C LYS A 218 -5.07 15.39 -6.39
N ARG A 219 -5.98 14.43 -6.60
CA ARG A 219 -6.47 13.53 -5.56
C ARG A 219 -6.43 12.09 -6.07
N ILE A 220 -5.78 11.23 -5.32
CA ILE A 220 -5.77 9.79 -5.51
C ILE A 220 -6.57 9.19 -4.35
N GLU A 221 -7.59 8.41 -4.68
CA GLU A 221 -8.39 7.72 -3.69
C GLU A 221 -8.24 6.22 -3.92
N ILE A 222 -7.74 5.53 -2.89
CA ILE A 222 -7.59 4.08 -2.87
C ILE A 222 -8.81 3.54 -2.12
N GLU A 223 -9.69 2.87 -2.85
CA GLU A 223 -10.92 2.33 -2.30
C GLU A 223 -10.62 1.12 -1.43
N ASN A 224 -9.83 0.17 -1.95
CA ASN A 224 -9.53 -1.09 -1.28
C ASN A 224 -8.07 -1.48 -1.50
N ILE A 225 -7.34 -1.78 -0.43
CA ILE A 225 -6.09 -2.52 -0.50
C ILE A 225 -6.31 -3.89 0.11
N VAL A 226 -6.03 -4.94 -0.65
CA VAL A 226 -6.15 -6.33 -0.21
C VAL A 226 -4.79 -7.00 -0.28
N PHE A 227 -4.26 -7.41 0.87
CA PHE A 227 -3.08 -8.25 0.98
C PHE A 227 -3.52 -9.70 1.16
N ARG A 228 -3.02 -10.62 0.33
CA ARG A 228 -3.34 -12.06 0.41
C ARG A 228 -2.10 -12.89 0.66
N HIS A 229 -2.30 -14.00 1.37
CA HIS A 229 -1.25 -14.96 1.72
C HIS A 229 -0.07 -14.25 2.38
N VAL A 230 -0.35 -13.50 3.45
CA VAL A 230 0.65 -12.69 4.14
C VAL A 230 1.41 -13.57 5.12
N ASP A 231 2.73 -13.67 4.97
CA ASP A 231 3.62 -14.33 5.92
C ASP A 231 4.46 -13.28 6.65
N LEU A 232 4.29 -13.21 7.97
CA LEU A 232 5.01 -12.30 8.85
C LEU A 232 6.01 -13.09 9.67
N ILE A 233 7.28 -12.66 9.66
CA ILE A 233 8.30 -13.25 10.52
C ILE A 233 8.67 -12.25 11.61
N CYS A 234 8.26 -12.56 12.83
CA CYS A 234 8.61 -11.82 14.03
C CYS A 234 9.80 -12.50 14.71
N GLU A 235 11.00 -11.97 14.50
CA GLU A 235 12.18 -12.38 15.25
C GLU A 235 12.25 -11.61 16.58
N LYS A 236 12.17 -12.35 17.69
CA LYS A 236 12.24 -11.78 19.03
C LYS A 236 13.60 -12.00 19.67
N THR A 237 14.19 -10.91 20.12
CA THR A 237 15.37 -10.85 20.99
C THR A 237 14.92 -10.68 22.45
N TRP A 238 15.84 -10.78 23.41
CA TRP A 238 15.55 -10.55 24.84
C TRP A 238 14.82 -9.23 25.12
N SER A 239 15.15 -8.18 24.38
CA SER A 239 14.70 -6.80 24.65
C SER A 239 13.93 -6.14 23.51
N SER A 240 14.04 -6.62 22.28
CA SER A 240 13.42 -6.02 21.08
C SER A 240 12.92 -7.09 20.10
N SER A 241 12.18 -6.66 19.09
CA SER A 241 11.84 -7.46 17.91
C SER A 241 12.15 -6.65 16.65
N ASN A 242 12.38 -7.32 15.53
CA ASN A 242 12.55 -6.68 14.22
C ASN A 242 11.37 -5.73 13.89
N ILE A 243 10.13 -6.14 14.18
CA ILE A 243 8.95 -5.30 14.03
C ILE A 243 9.06 -4.02 14.87
N HIS A 244 9.47 -4.14 16.12
CA HIS A 244 9.60 -2.99 17.02
C HIS A 244 10.66 -1.99 16.55
N GLU A 245 11.72 -2.46 15.89
CA GLU A 245 12.75 -1.60 15.30
C GLU A 245 12.21 -0.80 14.12
N VAL A 246 11.45 -1.44 13.23
CA VAL A 246 10.78 -0.74 12.10
C VAL A 246 9.74 0.25 12.60
N LEU A 247 8.93 -0.14 13.59
CA LEU A 247 7.95 0.78 14.21
C LEU A 247 8.64 1.97 14.88
N GLY A 248 9.74 1.74 15.61
CA GLY A 248 10.51 2.82 16.23
C GLY A 248 11.11 3.78 15.19
N TYR A 249 11.59 3.26 14.04
CA TYR A 249 12.05 4.09 12.93
C TYR A 249 10.92 4.96 12.35
N LEU A 250 9.74 4.36 12.14
CA LEU A 250 8.55 5.07 11.66
C LEU A 250 8.11 6.17 12.63
N GLU A 251 8.00 5.86 13.92
CA GLU A 251 7.63 6.82 14.96
C GLU A 251 8.63 7.99 15.05
N ALA A 252 9.94 7.69 15.02
CA ALA A 252 10.98 8.70 15.05
C ALA A 252 10.91 9.61 13.80
N LYS A 253 10.59 9.05 12.63
CA LYS A 253 10.46 9.82 11.39
C LYS A 253 9.23 10.72 11.41
N ILE A 254 8.11 10.22 11.95
CA ILE A 254 6.87 10.99 12.15
C ILE A 254 7.12 12.17 13.10
N GLN A 255 7.75 11.91 14.25
CA GLN A 255 8.06 12.94 15.26
C GLN A 255 9.14 13.93 14.79
N GLY A 256 10.11 13.45 14.01
CA GLY A 256 11.23 14.23 13.48
C GLY A 256 10.83 15.30 12.46
N GLY A 257 9.57 15.33 12.02
CA GLY A 257 8.93 16.52 11.44
C GLY A 257 9.79 17.24 10.40
N GLY A 258 10.19 16.52 9.33
CA GLY A 258 10.94 17.12 8.24
C GLY A 258 10.31 18.43 7.79
N LYS A 259 11.10 19.53 7.80
CA LYS A 259 10.66 20.86 7.37
C LYS A 259 9.93 20.73 6.03
N LYS A 260 8.60 20.94 6.07
CA LYS A 260 7.71 20.72 4.92
C LYS A 260 8.05 21.72 3.82
N GLU A 261 8.75 21.26 2.78
CA GLU A 261 8.72 21.96 1.49
C GLU A 261 7.27 21.98 1.01
N LYS A 262 6.69 23.17 0.81
CA LYS A 262 5.36 23.35 0.20
C LYS A 262 5.42 23.02 -1.29
N LYS A 263 5.62 21.75 -1.65
CA LYS A 263 5.30 21.26 -2.98
C LYS A 263 3.80 20.97 -3.02
N GLN A 264 3.16 21.26 -4.17
CA GLN A 264 1.78 20.88 -4.40
C GLN A 264 1.67 19.37 -4.15
N GLN A 265 1.01 19.01 -3.05
CA GLN A 265 0.95 17.64 -2.60
C GLN A 265 -0.33 17.02 -3.15
N THR A 266 -0.20 15.93 -3.88
CA THR A 266 -1.34 15.10 -4.26
C THR A 266 -1.98 14.56 -2.99
N GLU A 267 -3.28 14.78 -2.82
CA GLU A 267 -4.06 14.27 -1.70
C GLU A 267 -4.26 12.75 -1.89
N LEU A 268 -3.79 11.94 -0.94
CA LEU A 268 -3.98 10.50 -0.95
C LEU A 268 -4.97 10.13 0.15
N VAL A 269 -6.07 9.48 -0.23
CA VAL A 269 -7.08 8.99 0.72
C VAL A 269 -7.13 7.46 0.62
N LEU A 270 -6.94 6.79 1.75
CA LEU A 270 -7.06 5.33 1.87
C LEU A 270 -8.33 4.99 2.63
N ARG A 271 -9.25 4.26 1.99
CA ARG A 271 -10.53 3.87 2.59
C ARG A 271 -10.45 2.51 3.25
N ARG A 272 -10.38 1.42 2.49
CA ARG A 272 -10.44 0.06 3.06
C ARG A 272 -9.09 -0.63 3.00
N VAL A 273 -8.73 -1.34 4.07
CA VAL A 273 -7.55 -2.22 4.10
C VAL A 273 -7.99 -3.59 4.58
N VAL A 274 -7.65 -4.62 3.81
CA VAL A 274 -7.98 -6.01 4.08
C VAL A 274 -6.69 -6.83 4.01
N VAL A 275 -6.48 -7.67 5.02
CA VAL A 275 -5.36 -8.59 5.11
C VAL A 275 -5.94 -9.99 5.30
N GLU A 276 -5.77 -10.85 4.30
CA GLU A 276 -6.32 -12.21 4.23
C GLU A 276 -5.20 -13.25 4.37
N ASP A 277 -5.54 -14.40 4.95
CA ASP A 277 -4.63 -15.56 5.10
C ASP A 277 -3.30 -15.20 5.78
N VAL A 278 -3.40 -14.63 6.99
CA VAL A 278 -2.24 -14.15 7.73
C VAL A 278 -1.55 -15.31 8.46
N GLY A 279 -0.38 -15.70 7.98
CA GLY A 279 0.60 -16.52 8.68
C GLY A 279 1.53 -15.65 9.52
N LEU A 280 1.69 -15.98 10.80
CA LEU A 280 2.67 -15.37 11.69
C LEU A 280 3.65 -16.43 12.17
N ARG A 281 4.93 -16.24 11.86
CA ARG A 281 6.03 -17.05 12.38
C ARG A 281 6.77 -16.27 13.44
N VAL A 282 6.70 -16.74 14.68
CA VAL A 282 7.43 -16.14 15.80
C VAL A 282 8.69 -16.96 16.05
N GLU A 283 9.86 -16.38 15.78
CA GLU A 283 11.15 -17.03 15.99
C GLU A 283 11.86 -16.45 17.21
N ALA A 284 12.22 -17.33 18.16
CA ALA A 284 13.04 -16.95 19.30
C ALA A 284 14.51 -17.26 18.96
N GLN A 285 15.33 -16.21 18.81
CA GLN A 285 16.74 -16.38 18.44
C GLN A 285 17.52 -17.22 19.47
N MET A 286 17.12 -17.17 20.74
CA MET A 286 17.73 -17.94 21.84
C MET A 286 17.55 -19.44 21.70
N LEU A 287 16.47 -19.88 21.04
CA LEU A 287 16.18 -21.28 20.80
C LEU A 287 16.77 -21.72 19.46
N GLY A 288 17.88 -21.14 19.02
CA GLY A 288 18.53 -21.52 17.76
C GLY A 288 17.72 -21.23 16.50
N GLY A 289 16.66 -20.42 16.57
CA GLY A 289 15.74 -20.18 15.46
C GLY A 289 14.55 -21.15 15.40
N PHE A 290 14.33 -21.98 16.43
CA PHE A 290 13.04 -22.65 16.57
C PHE A 290 11.93 -21.60 16.75
N GLY A 291 10.96 -21.64 15.85
CA GLY A 291 9.82 -20.74 15.85
C GLY A 291 8.50 -21.49 15.77
N MET A 292 7.46 -20.88 16.33
CA MET A 292 6.09 -21.36 16.21
C MET A 292 5.41 -20.60 15.08
N ARG A 293 4.74 -21.32 14.18
CA ARG A 293 3.84 -20.72 13.19
C ARG A 293 2.43 -20.72 13.75
N VAL A 294 1.79 -19.57 13.71
CA VAL A 294 0.42 -19.33 14.13
C VAL A 294 -0.31 -18.72 12.94
N GLU A 295 -1.51 -19.23 12.66
CA GLU A 295 -2.41 -18.60 11.70
C GLU A 295 -3.27 -17.59 12.46
N SER A 296 -3.35 -16.38 11.94
CA SER A 296 -4.19 -15.31 12.48
C SER A 296 -5.44 -15.17 11.60
N SER A 297 -6.55 -14.74 12.21
CA SER A 297 -7.73 -14.34 11.45
C SER A 297 -7.44 -13.16 10.55
N ASP A 298 -8.22 -13.02 9.47
CA ASP A 298 -8.22 -11.85 8.61
C ASP A 298 -8.34 -10.54 9.40
N ILE A 299 -7.70 -9.49 8.91
CA ILE A 299 -7.78 -8.14 9.46
C ILE A 299 -8.49 -7.26 8.44
N LYS A 300 -9.56 -6.58 8.86
CA LYS A 300 -10.41 -5.78 7.97
C LYS A 300 -10.66 -4.41 8.61
N TYR A 301 -10.17 -3.37 7.96
CA TYR A 301 -10.47 -1.96 8.24
C TYR A 301 -11.46 -1.48 7.19
N HIS A 302 -12.64 -1.04 7.62
CA HIS A 302 -13.69 -0.56 6.70
C HIS A 302 -13.43 0.88 6.26
N ASP A 303 -12.90 1.69 7.18
CA ASP A 303 -12.47 3.06 6.93
C ASP A 303 -11.19 3.35 7.72
N PHE A 304 -10.05 3.08 7.09
CA PHE A 304 -8.71 3.21 7.66
C PHE A 304 -8.41 4.64 8.14
N ALA A 305 -8.88 5.66 7.40
CA ALA A 305 -8.68 7.05 7.79
C ALA A 305 -9.42 7.39 9.09
N THR A 306 -10.63 6.88 9.27
CA THR A 306 -11.42 7.08 10.48
C THR A 306 -10.92 6.22 11.64
N GLU A 307 -10.53 4.97 11.38
CA GLU A 307 -10.14 4.00 12.41
C GLU A 307 -8.71 4.22 12.95
N VAL A 308 -7.76 4.61 12.09
CA VAL A 308 -6.34 4.80 12.44
C VAL A 308 -5.98 6.29 12.57
N GLY A 309 -6.82 7.18 12.05
CA GLY A 309 -6.66 8.63 12.08
C GLY A 309 -6.03 9.21 10.81
N GLU A 310 -6.53 10.37 10.37
CA GLU A 310 -6.11 11.06 9.13
C GLU A 310 -4.62 11.47 9.12
N CYS A 311 -3.96 11.58 10.28
CA CYS A 311 -2.57 12.01 10.35
C CYS A 311 -1.59 10.96 9.81
N MET A 312 -1.90 9.67 10.00
CA MET A 312 -1.04 8.57 9.57
C MET A 312 -1.10 8.39 8.04
N ALA A 313 -2.28 8.47 7.44
CA ALA A 313 -2.45 8.29 5.99
C ALA A 313 -1.71 9.37 5.17
N ASN A 314 -1.80 10.63 5.59
CA ASN A 314 -1.14 11.74 4.92
C ASN A 314 0.38 11.76 5.14
N GLU A 315 0.91 11.08 6.16
CA GLU A 315 2.35 10.94 6.39
C GLU A 315 2.95 9.73 5.68
N VAL A 316 2.20 8.63 5.57
CA VAL A 316 2.58 7.47 4.74
C VAL A 316 2.55 7.82 3.24
N ALA A 317 1.66 8.70 2.82
CA ALA A 317 1.60 9.18 1.43
C ALA A 317 2.71 10.18 1.04
N ARG A 318 3.33 10.84 2.02
CA ARG A 318 4.38 11.85 1.82
C ARG A 318 5.73 11.20 1.72
#